data_AF-A0A9W8DSP6-F1
#
_entry.id   AF-A0A9W8DSP6-F1
#
_cell.length_a   1.000
_cell.length_b   1.000
_cell.length_c   1.000
_cell.angle_alpha   90.00
_cell.angle_beta   90.00
_cell.angle_gamma   90.00
#
_symmetry.space_group_name_H-M   'P 1'
#
loop_
_entity.id
_entity.type
_entity.pdbx_description
1 polymer ?
#
loop_
_entity_poly.entity_id
_entity_poly.type
_entity_poly.pdbx_seq_one_letter_code
_entity_poly.pdbx_strand_id
1 'polypeptide(L)'
;MKFTATVLALVAGFLATTAVALPQDDAAALGKPKPKTCTQGHMACGGTYAQGFTVCDWGNLVSFACAPGTKCYPNGNYIICNY
;
A
#
# COMPACT_ATOMS: atom_id res chain seq x y z
N MET A 1 -40.68 5.16 54.40
CA MET A 1 -40.33 3.99 55.23
C MET A 1 -38.93 3.56 54.77
N LYS A 2 -37.85 4.09 55.35
CA LYS A 2 -37.03 3.52 56.45
C LYS A 2 -36.69 2.02 56.30
N PHE A 3 -35.49 1.81 55.74
CA PHE A 3 -34.41 0.83 55.99
C PHE A 3 -34.66 -0.46 56.77
N THR A 4 -34.19 -1.58 56.19
CA THR A 4 -33.45 -2.73 56.79
C THR A 4 -33.17 -3.70 55.62
N ALA A 5 -32.05 -4.40 55.43
CA ALA A 5 -31.05 -4.98 56.32
C ALA A 5 -29.74 -5.16 55.51
N THR A 6 -28.60 -4.73 56.04
CA THR A 6 -27.62 -5.56 56.76
C THR A 6 -26.70 -6.38 55.83
N VAL A 7 -25.53 -5.77 55.64
CA VAL A 7 -24.26 -6.26 55.13
C VAL A 7 -23.97 -7.72 55.50
N LEU A 8 -23.73 -8.56 54.49
CA LEU A 8 -22.91 -9.77 54.62
C LEU A 8 -21.62 -9.53 53.82
N ALA A 9 -20.54 -9.23 54.54
CA ALA A 9 -19.18 -9.27 54.01
C ALA A 9 -18.80 -10.72 53.70
N LEU A 10 -17.97 -10.96 52.68
CA LEU A 10 -16.84 -11.91 52.71
C LEU A 10 -16.11 -12.00 51.36
N VAL A 11 -15.03 -11.22 51.28
CA VAL A 11 -13.67 -11.62 50.85
C VAL A 11 -13.55 -12.90 50.01
N ALA A 12 -13.25 -12.75 48.73
CA ALA A 12 -12.39 -13.60 47.89
C ALA A 12 -12.60 -13.14 46.43
N GLY A 13 -11.62 -12.87 45.59
CA GLY A 13 -10.19 -13.05 45.66
C GLY A 13 -9.67 -12.42 44.36
N PHE A 14 -8.65 -11.60 44.50
CA PHE A 14 -7.90 -11.01 43.41
C PHE A 14 -7.19 -12.14 42.66
N LEU A 15 -7.74 -12.62 41.55
CA LEU A 15 -7.00 -13.42 40.57
C LEU A 15 -6.74 -12.55 39.36
N ALA A 16 -5.66 -11.77 39.49
CA ALA A 16 -4.99 -11.14 38.38
C ALA A 16 -4.42 -12.23 37.46
N THR A 17 -5.12 -12.54 36.37
CA THR A 17 -4.52 -13.18 35.20
C THR A 17 -4.12 -12.07 34.22
N THR A 18 -2.97 -11.45 34.45
CA THR A 18 -2.29 -10.71 33.39
C THR A 18 -1.82 -11.74 32.38
N ALA A 19 -2.63 -11.95 31.35
CA ALA A 19 -2.19 -12.64 30.15
C ALA A 19 -1.01 -11.84 29.58
N VAL A 20 0.20 -12.34 29.81
CA VAL A 20 1.41 -11.84 29.17
C VAL A 20 1.31 -12.29 27.72
N ALA A 21 0.71 -11.45 26.88
CA ALA A 21 0.79 -11.65 25.44
C ALA A 21 2.26 -11.50 25.06
N LEU A 22 2.90 -12.63 24.76
CA LEU A 22 4.21 -12.64 24.11
C LEU A 22 4.06 -11.82 22.81
N PRO A 23 4.98 -10.87 22.52
CA PRO A 23 4.99 -10.23 21.21
C PRO A 23 5.09 -11.35 20.19
N GLN A 24 4.08 -11.44 19.34
CA GLN A 24 4.03 -12.39 18.25
C GLN A 24 5.14 -11.98 17.29
N ASP A 25 6.32 -12.59 17.40
CA ASP A 25 7.41 -12.42 16.45
C ASP A 25 6.87 -12.79 15.05
N ASP A 26 6.70 -11.76 14.23
CA ASP A 26 6.12 -11.79 12.90
C ASP A 26 7.00 -12.62 11.93
N ALA A 27 6.95 -13.94 12.04
CA ALA A 27 7.54 -14.88 11.09
C ALA A 27 6.78 -14.94 9.74
N ALA A 28 6.04 -13.88 9.39
CA ALA A 28 5.30 -13.72 8.14
C ALA A 28 5.89 -12.60 7.27
N ALA A 29 7.21 -12.48 7.22
CA ALA A 29 7.91 -11.63 6.24
C ALA A 29 8.11 -12.33 4.87
N LEU A 30 7.21 -13.25 4.48
CA LEU A 30 7.07 -13.61 3.07
C LEU A 30 6.24 -12.51 2.42
N GLY A 31 6.96 -11.51 1.90
CA GLY A 31 6.43 -10.25 1.39
C GLY A 31 5.18 -10.42 0.53
N LYS A 32 4.09 -9.78 0.95
CA LYS A 32 2.93 -9.55 0.09
C LYS A 32 3.44 -8.96 -1.23
N PRO A 33 3.05 -9.48 -2.40
CA PRO A 33 3.45 -8.87 -3.66
C PRO A 33 3.01 -7.41 -3.62
N LYS A 34 3.97 -6.49 -3.69
CA LYS A 34 3.70 -5.05 -3.73
C LYS A 34 2.65 -4.83 -4.84
N PRO A 35 1.56 -4.10 -4.57
CA PRO A 35 0.57 -3.84 -5.61
C PRO A 35 1.27 -3.25 -6.82
N LYS A 36 1.11 -3.90 -7.98
CA LYS A 36 1.69 -3.41 -9.23
C LYS A 36 1.07 -2.05 -9.52
N THR A 37 1.89 -1.04 -9.79
CA THR A 37 1.38 0.32 -10.06
C THR A 37 0.88 0.46 -11.50
N CYS A 38 1.18 -0.50 -12.36
CA CYS A 38 0.84 -0.49 -13.78
C CYS A 38 0.84 -1.90 -14.39
N THR A 39 0.26 -2.03 -15.59
CA THR A 39 0.24 -3.27 -16.39
C THR A 39 1.48 -3.36 -17.26
N GLN A 40 2.22 -4.47 -17.21
CA GLN A 40 3.47 -4.67 -17.97
C GLN A 40 3.31 -4.28 -19.45
N GLY A 41 4.25 -3.49 -19.96
CA GLY A 41 4.27 -3.06 -21.36
C GLY A 41 3.25 -1.99 -21.70
N HIS A 42 2.38 -1.56 -20.77
CA HIS A 42 1.52 -0.41 -20.99
C HIS A 42 2.37 0.85 -21.17
N MET A 43 2.08 1.61 -22.23
CA MET A 43 2.77 2.84 -22.55
C MET A 43 1.78 4.00 -22.60
N ALA A 44 2.19 5.16 -22.10
CA ALA A 44 1.38 6.37 -22.15
C ALA A 44 2.26 7.61 -22.32
N CYS A 45 1.79 8.58 -23.11
CA CYS A 45 2.44 9.89 -23.20
C CYS A 45 2.37 10.64 -21.87
N GLY A 46 3.45 11.34 -21.54
CA GLY A 46 3.62 12.06 -20.28
C GLY A 46 4.68 11.44 -19.38
N GLY A 47 4.56 11.69 -18.07
CA GLY A 47 5.56 11.31 -17.07
C GLY A 47 6.42 12.49 -16.64
N THR A 48 7.69 12.23 -16.34
CA THR A 48 8.62 13.26 -15.83
C THR A 48 8.98 14.33 -16.87
N TYR A 49 8.92 13.99 -18.17
CA TYR A 49 9.33 14.89 -19.25
C TYR A 49 8.10 15.44 -19.99
N ALA A 50 8.13 16.74 -20.33
CA ALA A 50 7.02 17.42 -21.01
C ALA A 50 6.66 16.78 -22.37
N GLN A 51 7.64 16.23 -23.08
CA GLN A 51 7.47 15.49 -24.33
C GLN A 51 7.85 14.02 -24.17
N GLY A 52 7.78 13.47 -22.96
CA GLY A 52 8.14 12.09 -22.67
C GLY A 52 6.98 11.11 -22.82
N PHE A 53 7.30 9.86 -22.54
CA PHE A 53 6.34 8.79 -22.32
C PHE A 53 6.78 7.91 -21.16
N THR A 54 5.84 7.15 -20.62
CA THR A 54 6.09 6.16 -19.58
C THR A 54 5.87 4.76 -20.13
N VAL A 55 6.67 3.80 -19.67
CA VAL A 55 6.49 2.37 -19.93
C VAL A 55 6.43 1.66 -18.60
N CYS A 56 5.46 0.77 -18.45
CA CYS A 56 5.40 -0.09 -17.28
C CYS A 56 6.39 -1.26 -17.42
N ASP A 57 7.35 -1.32 -16.50
CA ASP A 57 8.33 -2.39 -16.42
C ASP A 57 8.41 -2.98 -15.00
N TRP A 58 8.16 -4.29 -14.90
CA TRP A 58 8.06 -5.06 -13.66
C TRP A 58 7.14 -4.43 -12.61
N GLY A 59 6.06 -3.79 -13.07
CA GLY A 59 5.09 -3.09 -12.20
C GLY A 59 5.57 -1.74 -11.69
N ASN A 60 6.61 -1.16 -12.28
CA ASN A 60 7.08 0.21 -12.06
C ASN A 60 6.89 1.05 -13.33
N LEU A 61 6.52 2.33 -13.18
CA LEU A 61 6.48 3.25 -14.31
C LEU A 61 7.89 3.83 -14.55
N VAL A 62 8.46 3.52 -15.71
CA VAL A 62 9.74 4.06 -16.18
C VAL A 62 9.46 5.19 -17.16
N SER A 63 10.03 6.36 -16.93
CA SER A 63 9.85 7.52 -17.83
C SER A 63 10.99 7.62 -18.84
N PHE A 64 10.64 7.89 -20.10
CA PHE A 64 11.54 8.12 -21.21
C PHE A 64 11.26 9.49 -21.82
N ALA A 65 12.31 10.16 -22.30
CA ALA A 65 12.18 11.42 -23.03
C ALA A 65 12.18 11.15 -24.54
N CYS A 66 11.27 11.79 -25.28
CA CYS A 66 11.43 11.89 -26.72
C CYS A 66 12.57 12.87 -27.06
N ALA A 67 13.09 12.79 -28.31
CA ALA A 67 14.12 13.71 -28.78
C ALA A 67 13.64 15.18 -28.71
N PRO A 68 14.53 16.15 -28.46
CA PRO A 68 14.16 17.56 -28.39
C PRO A 68 13.39 18.02 -29.64
N GLY A 69 12.25 18.69 -29.45
CA GLY A 69 11.43 19.21 -30.54
C GLY A 69 10.39 18.21 -31.09
N THR A 70 10.39 16.96 -30.61
CA THR A 70 9.38 15.96 -30.98
C THR A 70 8.30 15.85 -29.91
N LYS A 71 7.06 15.59 -30.31
CA LYS A 71 5.90 15.37 -29.44
C LYS A 71 5.61 13.88 -29.32
N CYS A 72 5.06 13.51 -28.18
CA CYS A 72 4.59 12.16 -27.92
C CYS A 72 3.20 11.94 -28.52
N TYR A 73 3.03 10.87 -29.29
CA TYR A 73 1.77 10.42 -29.86
C TYR A 73 1.51 8.96 -29.48
N PRO A 74 0.40 8.64 -28.80
CA PRO A 74 0.02 7.25 -28.58
C PRO A 74 -0.55 6.66 -29.87
N ASN A 75 -0.04 5.51 -30.31
CA ASN A 75 -0.54 4.78 -31.48
C ASN A 75 -0.90 3.33 -31.12
N GLY A 76 -2.07 3.16 -30.50
CA GLY A 76 -2.50 1.85 -30.00
C GLY A 76 -1.60 1.35 -28.87
N ASN A 77 -0.77 0.35 -29.17
CA ASN A 77 0.07 -0.33 -28.18
C ASN A 77 1.52 0.21 -28.10
N TYR A 78 1.86 1.25 -28.86
CA TYR A 78 3.19 1.84 -28.85
C TYR A 78 3.12 3.38 -28.90
N ILE A 79 4.26 4.00 -28.62
CA ILE A 79 4.43 5.45 -28.64
C ILE A 79 5.26 5.85 -29.85
N ILE A 80 4.86 6.95 -30.49
CA ILE A 80 5.61 7.60 -31.55
C ILE A 80 6.07 8.96 -31.05
N CYS A 81 7.37 9.24 -31.20
CA CYS A 81 7.92 10.59 -31.03
C CYS A 81 8.07 11.22 -32.43
N ASN A 82 7.32 12.28 -32.74
CA ASN A 82 7.36 12.94 -34.05
C ASN A 82 7.22 14.47 -33.93
N TYR A 83 7.62 15.24 -34.93
CA TYR A 83 7.58 16.72 -34.93
C TYR A 83 6.16 17.31 -35.08
#